data_AF-A0A0N4VDV1-F1
#
_entry.id   AF-A0A0N4VDV1-F1
#
_cell.length_a   1.000
_cell.length_b   1.000
_cell.length_c   1.000
_cell.angle_alpha   90.00
_cell.angle_beta   90.00
_cell.angle_gamma   90.00
#
_symmetry.space_group_name_H-M   'P 1'
#
loop_
_entity.id
_entity.type
_entity.pdbx_description
1 polymer ?
#
loop_
_entity_poly.entity_id
_entity_poly.type
_entity_poly.pdbx_seq_one_letter_code
_entity_poly.pdbx_strand_id
1 'polypeptide(L)'
;MKVIRDSYLSKYQVQIEKDMETKVTGLFGRMLRVLLKVPRNDDQLMVDSDLADEHVKLISVRGVEAIGRDVDLFTELFAGHSWGQIAAFLQRFKMSDVRRKSLLSYIRQDKNLHADIQKMLLVIVKIAQNEQLYFAEQLYTAIFDGDGDHDTIIRIVVTRSEIDLADICEIYEDKYKRCLQTDISKKCSGDYAKLLSRLIKCTDKFDNHFNIIEVE
;
A
#
# COMPACT_ATOMS: atom_id res chain seq x y z
N MET A 1 -9.29 10.22 -4.88
CA MET A 1 -10.27 9.45 -5.69
C MET A 1 -11.13 10.25 -6.66
N LYS A 2 -11.50 11.52 -6.38
CA LYS A 2 -12.38 12.32 -7.26
C LYS A 2 -11.91 12.37 -8.73
N VAL A 3 -10.67 12.77 -8.97
CA VAL A 3 -10.09 12.87 -10.33
C VAL A 3 -10.18 11.56 -11.12
N ILE A 4 -9.91 10.42 -10.47
CA ILE A 4 -9.99 9.09 -11.11
C ILE A 4 -11.45 8.79 -11.53
N ARG A 5 -12.43 9.07 -10.66
CA ARG A 5 -13.85 8.84 -10.97
C ARG A 5 -14.32 9.71 -12.13
N ASP A 6 -13.96 10.98 -12.12
CA ASP A 6 -14.33 11.93 -13.17
C ASP A 6 -13.69 11.53 -14.52
N SER A 7 -12.42 11.14 -14.50
CA SER A 7 -11.69 10.66 -15.68
C SER A 7 -12.26 9.35 -16.22
N TYR A 8 -12.64 8.42 -15.33
CA TYR A 8 -13.25 7.15 -15.70
C TYR A 8 -14.61 7.38 -16.36
N LEU A 9 -15.47 8.21 -15.76
CA LEU A 9 -16.77 8.56 -16.32
C LEU A 9 -16.64 9.23 -17.69
N SER A 10 -15.71 10.17 -17.85
CA SER A 10 -15.46 10.83 -19.14
C SER A 10 -14.99 9.85 -20.21
N LYS A 11 -14.15 8.87 -19.87
CA LYS A 11 -13.57 7.95 -20.83
C LYS A 11 -14.51 6.81 -21.21
N TYR A 12 -15.20 6.23 -20.23
CA TYR A 12 -15.99 5.01 -20.41
C TYR A 12 -17.50 5.26 -20.41
N GLN A 13 -17.95 6.49 -20.15
CA GLN A 13 -19.37 6.88 -20.12
C GLN A 13 -20.20 6.07 -19.11
N VAL A 14 -19.53 5.49 -18.11
CA VAL A 14 -20.12 4.72 -17.02
C VAL A 14 -19.41 5.10 -15.72
N GLN A 15 -20.16 5.20 -14.61
CA GLN A 15 -19.58 5.40 -13.29
C GLN A 15 -18.80 4.15 -12.86
N ILE A 16 -17.58 4.33 -12.37
CA ILE A 16 -16.74 3.21 -11.89
C ILE A 16 -17.45 2.41 -10.78
N GLU A 17 -18.28 3.06 -9.96
CA GLU A 17 -19.10 2.41 -8.94
C GLU A 17 -20.07 1.38 -9.56
N LYS A 18 -20.70 1.70 -10.69
CA LYS A 18 -21.66 0.81 -11.39
C LYS A 18 -20.93 -0.38 -12.01
N ASP A 19 -19.76 -0.13 -12.60
CA ASP A 19 -18.90 -1.19 -13.12
C ASP A 19 -18.42 -2.12 -12.00
N MET A 20 -18.09 -1.58 -10.83
CA MET A 20 -17.74 -2.39 -9.66
C MET A 20 -18.90 -3.19 -9.09
N GLU A 21 -20.12 -2.67 -9.13
CA GLU A 21 -21.33 -3.41 -8.70
C GLU A 21 -21.57 -4.65 -9.56
N THR A 22 -21.26 -4.58 -10.85
CA THR A 22 -21.43 -5.69 -11.79
C THR A 22 -20.25 -6.65 -11.81
N LYS A 23 -19.01 -6.13 -11.75
CA LYS A 23 -17.78 -6.93 -11.90
C LYS A 23 -17.27 -7.52 -10.59
N VAL A 24 -17.59 -6.91 -9.44
CA VAL A 24 -17.10 -7.35 -8.13
C VAL A 24 -18.25 -7.53 -7.15
N THR A 25 -18.65 -8.78 -6.98
CA THR A 25 -19.79 -9.18 -6.15
C THR A 25 -19.38 -9.55 -4.73
N GLY A 26 -20.36 -9.87 -3.90
CA GLY A 26 -20.14 -10.38 -2.55
C GLY A 26 -19.60 -9.34 -1.56
N LEU A 27 -19.08 -9.83 -0.44
CA LEU A 27 -18.65 -9.01 0.68
C LEU A 27 -17.43 -8.14 0.32
N PHE A 28 -16.46 -8.70 -0.39
CA PHE A 28 -15.29 -7.99 -0.90
C PHE A 28 -15.68 -6.79 -1.78
N GLY A 29 -16.62 -7.00 -2.72
CA GLY A 29 -17.14 -5.91 -3.56
C GLY A 29 -17.84 -4.81 -2.75
N ARG A 30 -18.59 -5.17 -1.70
CA ARG A 30 -19.21 -4.19 -0.79
C ARG A 30 -18.15 -3.34 -0.08
N MET A 31 -17.10 -3.95 0.46
CA MET A 31 -16.00 -3.23 1.13
C MET A 31 -15.24 -2.31 0.17
N LEU A 32 -14.91 -2.78 -1.04
CA LEU A 32 -14.27 -1.92 -2.06
C LEU A 32 -15.15 -0.71 -2.43
N ARG A 33 -16.47 -0.90 -2.53
CA ARG A 33 -17.39 0.21 -2.82
C ARG A 33 -17.41 1.24 -1.71
N VAL A 34 -17.31 0.83 -0.45
CA VAL A 34 -17.16 1.77 0.67
C VAL A 34 -15.89 2.60 0.50
N LEU A 35 -14.74 1.98 0.27
CA LEU A 35 -13.47 2.68 0.07
C LEU A 35 -13.50 3.66 -1.13
N LEU A 36 -14.25 3.32 -2.17
CA LEU A 36 -14.40 4.17 -3.36
C LEU A 36 -15.34 5.36 -3.11
N LYS A 37 -16.45 5.15 -2.39
CA LYS A 37 -17.51 6.14 -2.20
C LYS A 37 -17.20 7.12 -1.07
N VAL A 38 -16.56 6.66 0.00
CA VAL A 38 -16.23 7.48 1.18
C VAL A 38 -14.88 8.18 0.94
N PRO A 39 -14.84 9.51 0.79
CA PRO A 39 -13.57 10.23 0.62
C PRO A 39 -12.73 10.12 1.89
N ARG A 40 -11.43 9.84 1.75
CA ARG A 40 -10.49 9.82 2.86
C ARG A 40 -10.19 11.25 3.32
N ASN A 41 -10.18 11.47 4.63
CA ASN A 41 -9.89 12.77 5.25
C ASN A 41 -8.38 12.99 5.42
N ASP A 42 -7.63 12.96 4.32
CA ASP A 42 -6.17 13.10 4.35
C ASP A 42 -5.70 14.52 4.74
N ASP A 43 -6.59 15.52 4.68
CA ASP A 43 -6.30 16.90 5.11
C ASP A 43 -6.25 17.06 6.63
N GLN A 44 -6.71 16.05 7.39
CA GLN A 44 -6.68 16.08 8.85
C GLN A 44 -5.27 15.77 9.37
N LEU A 45 -4.57 16.83 9.78
CA LEU A 45 -3.20 16.76 10.30
C LEU A 45 -3.10 16.17 11.72
N MET A 46 -4.17 16.32 12.53
CA MET A 46 -4.17 15.91 13.93
C MET A 46 -4.91 14.59 14.10
N VAL A 47 -4.23 13.64 14.73
CA VAL A 47 -4.82 12.34 15.12
C VAL A 47 -5.77 12.54 16.30
N ASP A 48 -6.97 12.01 16.17
CA ASP A 48 -7.92 11.90 17.27
C ASP A 48 -7.54 10.70 18.14
N SER A 49 -7.00 11.00 19.31
CA SER A 49 -6.60 10.03 20.31
C SER A 49 -7.78 9.18 20.79
N ASP A 50 -8.89 9.82 21.12
CA ASP A 50 -10.00 9.17 21.81
C ASP A 50 -10.71 8.23 20.84
N LEU A 51 -10.86 8.66 19.58
CA LEU A 51 -11.38 7.81 18.51
C LEU A 51 -10.51 6.57 18.30
N ALA A 52 -9.18 6.70 18.37
CA ALA A 52 -8.28 5.56 18.24
C ALA A 52 -8.44 4.56 19.42
N ASP A 53 -8.71 5.03 20.64
CA ASP A 53 -9.07 4.17 21.77
C ASP A 53 -10.44 3.51 21.61
N GLU A 54 -11.43 4.24 21.08
CA GLU A 54 -12.75 3.71 20.76
C GLU A 54 -12.67 2.58 19.73
N HIS A 55 -11.88 2.74 18.66
CA HIS A 55 -11.64 1.68 17.68
C HIS A 55 -11.00 0.42 18.32
N VAL A 56 -10.05 0.59 19.26
CA VAL A 56 -9.46 -0.55 20.00
C VAL A 56 -10.50 -1.25 20.86
N LYS A 57 -11.33 -0.50 21.58
CA LYS A 57 -12.43 -1.06 22.40
C LYS A 57 -13.42 -1.80 21.52
N LEU A 58 -13.79 -1.21 20.38
CA LEU A 58 -14.73 -1.81 19.43
C LEU A 58 -14.23 -3.17 18.94
N ILE A 59 -12.98 -3.28 18.50
CA ILE A 59 -12.42 -4.58 18.05
C ILE A 59 -12.27 -5.56 19.21
N SER A 60 -11.94 -5.09 20.40
CA SER A 60 -11.82 -5.95 21.59
C SER A 60 -13.16 -6.61 21.95
N VAL A 61 -14.28 -5.93 21.70
CA VAL A 61 -15.64 -6.48 21.87
C VAL A 61 -16.07 -7.34 20.69
N ARG A 62 -15.81 -6.90 19.45
CA ARG A 62 -16.33 -7.52 18.23
C ARG A 62 -15.48 -8.69 17.70
N GLY A 63 -14.20 -8.76 18.07
CA GLY A 63 -13.23 -9.68 17.52
C GLY A 63 -12.55 -9.15 16.23
N VAL A 64 -11.30 -9.54 16.00
CA VAL A 64 -10.53 -9.11 14.82
C VAL A 64 -11.08 -9.74 13.54
N GLU A 65 -11.54 -10.98 13.62
CA GLU A 65 -12.14 -11.73 12.51
C GLU A 65 -13.43 -11.09 12.00
N ALA A 66 -14.13 -10.31 12.83
CA ALA A 66 -15.35 -9.62 12.44
C ALA A 66 -15.09 -8.54 11.38
N ILE A 67 -13.90 -7.94 11.36
CA ILE A 67 -13.51 -6.89 10.41
C ILE A 67 -13.70 -7.36 8.96
N GLY A 68 -13.36 -8.62 8.66
CA GLY A 68 -13.49 -9.16 7.32
C GLY A 68 -14.85 -9.80 7.01
N ARG A 69 -15.81 -9.72 7.94
CA ARG A 69 -17.17 -10.30 7.81
C ARG A 69 -18.26 -9.24 7.91
N ASP A 70 -17.96 -8.12 8.55
CA ASP A 70 -18.88 -7.02 8.81
C ASP A 70 -18.40 -5.76 8.08
N VAL A 71 -19.19 -5.30 7.10
CA VAL A 71 -18.90 -4.09 6.33
C VAL A 71 -19.02 -2.84 7.19
N ASP A 72 -19.90 -2.83 8.18
CA ASP A 72 -20.12 -1.64 9.01
C ASP A 72 -18.93 -1.46 9.96
N LEU A 73 -18.46 -2.54 10.59
CA LEU A 73 -17.22 -2.51 11.37
C LEU A 73 -16.01 -2.12 10.50
N PHE A 74 -15.88 -2.68 9.29
CA PHE A 74 -14.83 -2.30 8.36
C PHE A 74 -14.88 -0.80 8.01
N THR A 75 -16.08 -0.28 7.76
CA THR A 75 -16.32 1.12 7.42
C THR A 75 -15.89 2.01 8.56
N GLU A 76 -16.37 1.71 9.78
CA GLU A 76 -16.05 2.45 11.00
C GLU A 76 -14.54 2.54 11.25
N LEU A 77 -13.80 1.46 10.99
CA LEU A 77 -12.37 1.40 11.31
C LEU A 77 -11.46 2.02 10.23
N PHE A 78 -11.84 1.97 8.95
CA PHE A 78 -10.90 2.28 7.86
C PHE A 78 -11.40 3.28 6.81
N ALA A 79 -12.71 3.36 6.58
CA ALA A 79 -13.24 4.21 5.52
C ALA A 79 -13.34 5.66 6.02
N GLY A 80 -12.89 6.61 5.21
CA GLY A 80 -12.93 8.04 5.57
C GLY A 80 -11.80 8.51 6.48
N HIS A 81 -11.15 7.64 7.25
CA HIS A 81 -10.07 8.01 8.16
C HIS A 81 -8.73 8.26 7.44
N SER A 82 -7.98 9.27 7.85
CA SER A 82 -6.62 9.49 7.33
C SER A 82 -5.70 8.31 7.63
N TRP A 83 -4.61 8.16 6.87
CA TRP A 83 -3.61 7.12 7.15
C TRP A 83 -2.99 7.29 8.55
N GLY A 84 -2.78 8.53 9.00
CA GLY A 84 -2.29 8.82 10.35
C GLY A 84 -3.25 8.36 11.45
N GLN A 85 -4.57 8.55 11.26
CA GLN A 85 -5.58 8.06 12.20
C GLN A 85 -5.58 6.52 12.28
N ILE A 86 -5.54 5.85 11.13
CA ILE A 86 -5.46 4.38 11.08
C ILE A 86 -4.17 3.89 11.73
N ALA A 87 -3.03 4.54 11.47
CA ALA A 87 -1.74 4.19 12.08
C ALA A 87 -1.78 4.28 13.61
N ALA A 88 -2.37 5.34 14.15
CA ALA A 88 -2.52 5.53 15.59
C ALA A 88 -3.40 4.45 16.22
N PHE A 89 -4.54 4.11 15.60
CA PHE A 89 -5.37 2.99 16.00
C PHE A 89 -4.57 1.67 16.00
N LEU A 90 -3.81 1.38 14.93
CA LEU A 90 -3.00 0.16 14.83
C LEU A 90 -1.91 0.08 15.91
N GLN A 91 -1.29 1.21 16.23
CA GLN A 91 -0.30 1.30 17.30
C GLN A 91 -0.94 1.02 18.65
N ARG A 92 -2.07 1.66 18.97
CA ARG A 92 -2.80 1.44 20.22
C ARG A 92 -3.27 0.02 20.37
N PHE A 93 -3.82 -0.59 19.31
CA PHE A 93 -4.19 -2.00 19.29
C PHE A 93 -3.01 -2.90 19.69
N LYS A 94 -1.82 -2.67 19.11
CA LYS A 94 -0.62 -3.45 19.45
C LYS A 94 -0.18 -3.22 20.91
N MET A 95 -0.36 -2.01 21.45
CA MET A 95 0.02 -1.70 22.83
C MET A 95 -0.97 -2.28 23.86
N SER A 96 -2.26 -2.35 23.52
CA SER A 96 -3.31 -2.91 24.36
C SER A 96 -3.37 -4.44 24.34
N ASP A 97 -2.90 -5.06 23.25
CA ASP A 97 -2.81 -6.53 23.14
C ASP A 97 -1.83 -7.10 24.17
N VAL A 98 -2.29 -8.05 24.99
CA VAL A 98 -1.51 -8.68 26.06
C VAL A 98 -0.22 -9.33 25.54
N ARG A 99 -0.23 -9.86 24.31
CA ARG A 99 0.90 -10.51 23.65
C ARG A 99 1.69 -9.55 22.76
N ARG A 100 1.33 -8.26 22.75
CA ARG A 100 1.87 -7.20 21.87
C ARG A 100 1.81 -7.57 20.39
N LYS A 101 0.81 -8.38 20.02
CA LYS A 101 0.61 -8.87 18.66
C LYS A 101 -0.04 -7.76 17.83
N SER A 102 0.45 -7.52 16.61
CA SER A 102 -0.10 -6.48 15.73
C SER A 102 -1.38 -6.95 15.03
N LEU A 103 -2.26 -6.03 14.65
CA LEU A 103 -3.45 -6.36 13.86
C LEU A 103 -3.09 -7.09 12.55
N LEU A 104 -2.02 -6.62 11.87
CA LEU A 104 -1.43 -7.28 10.69
C LEU A 104 -1.21 -8.79 10.91
N SER A 105 -0.68 -9.15 12.08
CA SER A 105 -0.35 -10.55 12.41
C SER A 105 -1.58 -11.41 12.71
N TYR A 106 -2.65 -10.84 13.28
CA TYR A 106 -3.92 -11.54 13.41
C TYR A 106 -4.55 -11.78 12.04
N ILE A 107 -4.63 -10.75 11.21
CA ILE A 107 -5.21 -10.83 9.87
C ILE A 107 -4.46 -11.87 9.02
N ARG A 108 -3.13 -11.87 9.05
CA ARG A 108 -2.31 -12.85 8.31
C ARG A 108 -2.53 -14.29 8.74
N GLN A 109 -2.83 -14.52 10.02
CA GLN A 109 -2.96 -15.87 10.59
C GLN A 109 -4.40 -16.40 10.55
N ASP A 110 -5.38 -15.54 10.27
CA ASP A 110 -6.78 -15.95 10.15
C ASP A 110 -7.01 -16.73 8.85
N LYS A 111 -7.07 -18.07 8.98
CA LYS A 111 -7.33 -18.99 7.87
C LYS A 111 -8.79 -19.01 7.43
N ASN A 112 -9.69 -18.43 8.21
CA ASN A 112 -11.13 -18.39 7.91
C ASN A 112 -11.52 -17.13 7.14
N LEU A 113 -10.55 -16.26 6.86
CA LEU A 113 -10.77 -15.03 6.10
C LEU A 113 -10.68 -15.29 4.61
N HIS A 114 -11.61 -14.73 3.84
CA HIS A 114 -11.55 -14.82 2.38
C HIS A 114 -10.25 -14.17 1.87
N ALA A 115 -9.55 -14.82 0.94
CA ALA A 115 -8.21 -14.41 0.49
C ALA A 115 -8.16 -12.95 0.01
N ASP A 116 -9.14 -12.51 -0.78
CA ASP A 116 -9.18 -11.12 -1.27
C ASP A 116 -9.44 -10.09 -0.15
N ILE A 117 -10.25 -10.44 0.86
CA ILE A 117 -10.51 -9.57 2.01
C ILE A 117 -9.26 -9.52 2.88
N GLN A 118 -8.61 -10.66 3.12
CA GLN A 118 -7.33 -10.72 3.82
C GLN A 118 -6.29 -9.84 3.12
N LYS A 119 -6.16 -9.96 1.80
CA LYS A 119 -5.24 -9.13 1.00
C LYS A 119 -5.58 -7.64 1.12
N MET A 120 -6.86 -7.26 1.01
CA MET A 120 -7.31 -5.87 1.18
C MET A 120 -6.90 -5.31 2.54
N LEU A 121 -7.22 -6.03 3.63
CA LEU A 121 -6.91 -5.56 4.97
C LEU A 121 -5.41 -5.47 5.21
N LEU A 122 -4.63 -6.43 4.72
CA LEU A 122 -3.16 -6.38 4.81
C LEU A 122 -2.60 -5.17 4.07
N VAL A 123 -3.14 -4.81 2.90
CA VAL A 123 -2.73 -3.62 2.15
C VAL A 123 -3.05 -2.35 2.94
N ILE A 124 -4.27 -2.21 3.45
CA ILE A 124 -4.68 -1.05 4.26
C ILE A 124 -3.76 -0.89 5.47
N VAL A 125 -3.54 -1.96 6.23
CA VAL A 125 -2.69 -1.94 7.43
C VAL A 125 -1.24 -1.60 7.10
N LYS A 126 -0.68 -2.15 6.02
CA LYS A 126 0.69 -1.86 5.60
C LYS A 126 0.86 -0.41 5.16
N ILE A 127 -0.05 0.10 4.32
CA ILE A 127 0.00 1.48 3.84
C ILE A 127 -0.14 2.46 5.01
N ALA A 128 -1.08 2.22 5.93
CA ALA A 128 -1.24 3.04 7.13
C ALA A 128 0.03 3.09 7.98
N GLN A 129 0.77 1.98 8.07
CA GLN A 129 2.00 1.92 8.86
C GLN A 129 3.19 2.58 8.18
N ASN A 130 3.40 2.28 6.90
CA ASN A 130 4.47 2.85 6.09
C ASN A 130 4.18 2.55 4.60
N GLU A 131 3.70 3.57 3.89
CA GLU A 131 3.33 3.47 2.46
C GLU A 131 4.53 3.16 1.59
N GLN A 132 5.67 3.82 1.82
CA GLN A 132 6.89 3.65 1.04
C GLN A 132 7.46 2.22 1.18
N LEU A 133 7.43 1.67 2.40
CA LEU A 133 7.83 0.29 2.70
C LEU A 133 6.92 -0.72 2.00
N TYR A 134 5.61 -0.45 1.92
CA TYR A 134 4.69 -1.31 1.17
C TYR A 134 5.09 -1.36 -0.32
N PHE A 135 5.36 -0.21 -0.95
CA PHE A 135 5.79 -0.19 -2.35
C PHE A 135 7.16 -0.82 -2.56
N ALA A 136 8.12 -0.61 -1.65
CA ALA A 136 9.42 -1.28 -1.69
C ALA A 136 9.28 -2.81 -1.64
N GLU A 137 8.39 -3.33 -0.77
CA GLU A 137 8.07 -4.76 -0.72
C GLU A 137 7.45 -5.26 -2.03
N GLN A 138 6.49 -4.52 -2.60
CA GLN A 138 5.86 -4.90 -3.86
C GLN A 138 6.85 -4.89 -5.03
N LEU A 139 7.75 -3.91 -5.10
CA LEU A 139 8.80 -3.86 -6.12
C LEU A 139 9.76 -5.04 -5.99
N TYR A 140 10.21 -5.36 -4.76
CA TYR A 140 11.09 -6.50 -4.55
C TYR A 140 10.45 -7.81 -5.02
N THR A 141 9.22 -8.07 -4.58
CA THR A 141 8.44 -9.24 -5.03
C THR A 141 8.28 -9.22 -6.55
N ALA A 142 7.90 -8.10 -7.15
CA ALA A 142 7.70 -8.02 -8.59
C ALA A 142 8.98 -8.22 -9.41
N ILE A 143 10.16 -7.90 -8.87
CA ILE A 143 11.45 -8.06 -9.55
C ILE A 143 11.97 -9.50 -9.45
N PHE A 144 11.73 -10.18 -8.33
CA PHE A 144 12.39 -11.44 -8.00
C PHE A 144 11.49 -12.67 -8.00
N ASP A 145 10.17 -12.52 -7.91
CA ASP A 145 9.27 -13.66 -7.97
C ASP A 145 9.02 -14.08 -9.42
N GLY A 146 9.24 -15.37 -9.70
CA GLY A 146 9.03 -15.96 -11.03
C GLY A 146 9.87 -15.28 -12.13
N ASP A 147 9.24 -15.02 -13.27
CA ASP A 147 9.86 -14.33 -14.41
C ASP A 147 9.85 -12.79 -14.28
N GLY A 148 9.33 -12.27 -13.16
CA GLY A 148 9.13 -10.85 -12.91
C GLY A 148 7.74 -10.34 -13.34
N ASP A 149 7.12 -9.52 -12.48
CA ASP A 149 5.84 -8.86 -12.72
C ASP A 149 6.06 -7.42 -13.23
N HIS A 150 6.29 -7.33 -14.54
CA HIS A 150 6.53 -6.06 -15.23
C HIS A 150 5.38 -5.05 -15.05
N ASP A 151 4.13 -5.51 -15.01
CA ASP A 151 2.97 -4.63 -14.84
C ASP A 151 2.98 -3.96 -13.47
N THR A 152 3.36 -4.69 -12.42
CA THR A 152 3.51 -4.13 -11.07
C THR A 152 4.70 -3.17 -11.00
N ILE A 153 5.84 -3.50 -11.61
CA ILE A 153 7.00 -2.61 -11.66
C ILE A 153 6.63 -1.29 -12.34
N ILE A 154 6.05 -1.34 -13.55
CA ILE A 154 5.64 -0.15 -14.31
C ILE A 154 4.65 0.67 -13.50
N ARG A 155 3.60 0.02 -12.99
CA ARG A 155 2.54 0.71 -12.26
C ARG A 155 3.10 1.48 -11.07
N ILE A 156 3.97 0.86 -10.26
CA ILE A 156 4.55 1.53 -9.09
C ILE A 156 5.50 2.63 -9.51
N VAL A 157 6.49 2.35 -10.37
CA VAL A 157 7.50 3.34 -10.78
C VAL A 157 6.84 4.56 -11.41
N VAL A 158 5.87 4.38 -12.31
CA VAL A 158 5.17 5.49 -12.95
C VAL A 158 4.31 6.26 -11.95
N THR A 159 3.43 5.57 -11.19
CA THR A 159 2.47 6.27 -10.32
C THR A 159 3.11 6.92 -9.09
N ARG A 160 4.32 6.52 -8.69
CA ARG A 160 5.05 7.08 -7.55
C ARG A 160 6.18 8.02 -7.93
N SER A 161 6.55 8.10 -9.21
CA SER A 161 7.69 8.90 -9.71
C SER A 161 7.70 10.37 -9.26
N GLU A 162 6.52 10.99 -9.15
CA GLU A 162 6.34 12.39 -8.75
C GLU A 162 5.75 12.55 -7.34
N ILE A 163 5.72 11.47 -6.55
CA ILE A 163 5.15 11.47 -5.20
C ILE A 163 6.24 11.22 -4.16
N ASP A 164 6.81 10.02 -4.15
CA ASP A 164 7.74 9.56 -3.10
C ASP A 164 8.66 8.42 -3.57
N LEU A 165 8.88 8.29 -4.89
CA LEU A 165 9.73 7.21 -5.42
C LEU A 165 11.15 7.25 -4.85
N ALA A 166 11.69 8.43 -4.53
CA ALA A 166 12.99 8.57 -3.87
C ALA A 166 13.00 7.92 -2.48
N ASP A 167 11.99 8.18 -1.65
CA ASP A 167 11.85 7.58 -0.32
C ASP A 167 11.65 6.06 -0.41
N ILE A 168 10.89 5.59 -1.41
CA ILE A 168 10.73 4.16 -1.71
C ILE A 168 12.08 3.52 -2.02
N CYS A 169 12.94 4.21 -2.79
CA CYS A 169 14.29 3.72 -3.11
C CYS A 169 15.17 3.61 -1.85
N GLU A 170 15.16 4.64 -0.99
CA GLU A 170 15.94 4.61 0.26
C GLU A 170 15.47 3.48 1.18
N ILE A 171 14.16 3.31 1.36
CA ILE A 171 13.61 2.22 2.17
C ILE A 171 13.90 0.84 1.56
N TYR A 172 13.85 0.72 0.23
CA TYR A 172 14.22 -0.50 -0.48
C TYR A 172 15.67 -0.87 -0.20
N GLU A 173 16.59 0.09 -0.34
CA GLU A 173 18.02 -0.07 -0.05
C GLU A 173 18.27 -0.45 1.40
N ASP A 174 17.61 0.23 2.34
CA ASP A 174 17.74 -0.05 3.76
C ASP A 174 17.26 -1.45 4.13
N LYS A 175 16.15 -1.90 3.54
CA LYS A 175 15.54 -3.19 3.84
C LYS A 175 16.25 -4.37 3.18
N TYR A 176 16.55 -4.24 1.89
CA TYR A 176 17.07 -5.35 1.08
C TYR A 176 18.58 -5.32 0.91
N LYS A 177 19.24 -4.22 1.30
CA LYS A 177 20.69 -4.00 1.11
C LYS A 177 21.09 -4.09 -0.37
N ARG A 178 20.21 -3.61 -1.25
CA ARG A 178 20.32 -3.64 -2.71
C ARG A 178 19.76 -2.35 -3.28
N CYS A 179 20.41 -1.80 -4.30
CA CYS A 179 19.91 -0.63 -5.02
C CYS A 179 18.78 -1.03 -5.99
N LEU A 180 17.62 -0.38 -5.87
CA LEU A 180 16.45 -0.63 -6.73
C LEU A 180 16.77 -0.43 -8.21
N GLN A 181 17.49 0.66 -8.54
CA GLN A 181 17.90 0.96 -9.92
C GLN A 181 18.81 -0.12 -10.51
N THR A 182 19.72 -0.65 -9.68
CA THR A 182 20.62 -1.75 -10.08
C THR A 182 19.83 -3.04 -10.31
N ASP A 183 18.89 -3.36 -9.43
CA ASP A 183 18.05 -4.56 -9.56
C ASP A 183 17.18 -4.50 -10.84
N ILE A 184 16.56 -3.35 -11.13
CA ILE A 184 15.80 -3.14 -12.36
C ILE A 184 16.69 -3.24 -13.60
N SER A 185 17.88 -2.64 -13.58
CA SER A 185 18.80 -2.69 -14.72
C SER A 185 19.31 -4.11 -15.02
N LYS A 186 19.37 -4.99 -14.00
CA LYS A 186 19.75 -6.40 -14.16
C LYS A 186 18.60 -7.30 -14.60
N LYS A 187 17.37 -6.97 -14.21
CA LYS A 187 16.19 -7.81 -14.42
C LYS A 187 15.33 -7.38 -15.61
N CYS A 188 15.45 -6.13 -16.02
CA CYS A 188 14.78 -5.58 -17.19
C CYS A 188 15.82 -5.33 -18.29
N SER A 189 15.40 -5.35 -19.56
CA SER A 189 16.29 -5.10 -20.70
C SER A 189 15.70 -4.09 -21.69
N GLY A 190 16.51 -3.66 -22.65
CA GLY A 190 16.09 -2.77 -23.73
C GLY A 190 15.63 -1.39 -23.26
N ASP A 191 14.80 -0.74 -24.07
CA ASP A 191 14.32 0.62 -23.80
C ASP A 191 13.37 0.68 -22.60
N TYR A 192 12.72 -0.44 -22.27
CA TYR A 192 11.95 -0.60 -21.04
C TYR A 192 12.81 -0.37 -19.79
N ALA A 193 13.97 -1.03 -19.69
CA ALA A 193 14.89 -0.81 -18.58
C ALA A 193 15.40 0.63 -18.54
N LYS A 194 15.78 1.19 -19.69
CA LYS A 194 16.26 2.58 -19.78
C LYS A 194 15.22 3.58 -19.29
N LEU A 195 13.94 3.36 -19.63
CA LEU A 195 12.85 4.23 -19.20
C LEU A 195 12.66 4.16 -17.68
N LEU A 196 12.60 2.95 -17.11
CA LEU A 196 12.46 2.78 -15.67
C LEU A 196 13.64 3.38 -14.90
N SER A 197 14.87 3.14 -15.36
CA SER A 197 16.06 3.71 -14.73
C SER A 197 16.09 5.24 -14.81
N ARG A 198 15.45 5.87 -15.80
CA ARG A 198 15.31 7.34 -15.84
C ARG A 198 14.28 7.89 -14.87
N LEU A 199 13.22 7.12 -14.59
CA LEU A 199 12.20 7.49 -13.61
C LEU A 199 12.72 7.32 -12.18
N ILE A 200 13.54 6.30 -11.96
CA ILE A 200 14.20 6.03 -10.69
C ILE A 200 15.41 6.95 -10.57
N LYS A 201 15.22 8.10 -9.94
CA LYS A 201 16.31 9.00 -9.56
C LYS A 201 16.84 8.56 -8.20
N CYS A 202 17.53 7.42 -8.12
CA CYS A 202 18.38 7.19 -6.95
C CYS A 202 19.51 8.20 -7.05
N THR A 203 19.66 9.10 -6.08
CA THR A 203 20.92 9.84 -5.93
C THR A 203 22.00 8.81 -5.66
N ASP A 204 22.94 8.65 -6.59
CA ASP A 204 24.08 7.76 -6.45
C ASP A 204 24.91 8.19 -5.24
N LYS A 205 24.59 7.66 -4.04
CA LYS A 205 25.44 7.81 -2.86
C LYS A 205 26.74 6.99 -3.00
N PHE A 206 26.92 6.26 -4.11
CA PHE A 206 28.04 5.33 -4.32
C PHE A 206 28.80 5.45 -5.67
N ASP A 207 28.47 6.38 -6.57
CA ASP A 207 29.22 6.53 -7.84
C ASP A 207 30.53 7.33 -7.73
N ASN A 208 30.90 7.79 -6.54
CA ASN A 208 32.18 8.49 -6.31
C ASN A 208 33.39 7.56 -6.06
N HIS A 209 33.36 6.28 -6.49
CA HIS A 209 34.52 5.39 -6.36
C HIS A 209 34.94 4.61 -7.61
N PHE A 210 34.31 4.83 -8.78
CA PHE A 210 34.71 4.13 -10.01
C PHE A 210 35.18 5.02 -11.16
N ASN A 211 35.30 6.34 -10.96
CA ASN A 211 35.84 7.26 -11.99
C ASN A 211 37.29 7.72 -11.74
N ILE A 212 38.09 6.97 -10.96
CA ILE A 212 39.54 7.17 -10.90
C ILE A 212 40.19 5.81 -11.07
N ILE A 213 40.50 5.43 -12.30
CA ILE A 213 41.76 4.83 -12.77
C ILE A 213 41.54 4.63 -14.28
N GLU A 214 41.88 5.66 -15.05
CA GLU A 214 42.53 5.58 -16.36
C GLU A 214 42.92 7.01 -16.71
N VAL A 215 44.22 7.32 -16.61
CA VAL A 215 45.08 8.01 -17.59
C VAL A 215 46.39 8.32 -16.86
N GLU A 216 47.39 7.46 -17.08
CA GLU A 216 48.74 7.78 -17.60
C GLU A 216 49.54 6.48 -17.81
#